data_AF-A0A0F9EPI0-F1
#
_entry.id   AF-A0A0F9EPI0-F1
#
_cell.length_a   1.000
_cell.length_b   1.000
_cell.length_c   1.000
_cell.angle_alpha   90.00
_cell.angle_beta   90.00
_cell.angle_gamma   90.00
#
_symmetry.space_group_name_H-M   'P 1'
#
loop_
_entity.id
_entity.type
_entity.pdbx_description
1 polymer ?
#
loop_
_entity_poly.entity_id
_entity_poly.type
_entity_poly.pdbx_seq_one_letter_code
_entity_poly.pdbx_strand_id
1 'polypeptide(L)' 'PPVFVRWTTQSNLQLAIRLMGEGRLDVDCLTTHTICLPDVEAGISTVIDKPDEALGVIFEMPH' A
#
# COMPACT_ATOMS: atom_id res chain seq x y z
N PRO A 1 -9.51 36.10 -4.05
CA PRO A 1 -8.31 35.50 -3.40
C PRO A 1 -7.56 34.61 -4.39
N PRO A 2 -6.24 34.80 -4.58
CA PRO A 2 -5.43 33.80 -5.26
C PRO A 2 -5.40 32.55 -4.37
N VAL A 3 -4.84 31.45 -4.87
CA VAL A 3 -4.66 30.19 -4.14
C VAL A 3 -5.88 29.26 -4.16
N PHE A 4 -6.49 29.13 -5.35
CA PHE A 4 -7.05 27.83 -5.71
C PHE A 4 -5.88 26.93 -6.13
N VAL A 5 -5.41 26.05 -5.24
CA VAL A 5 -4.40 25.05 -5.58
C VAL A 5 -5.11 23.89 -6.26
N ARG A 6 -4.76 23.62 -7.52
CA ARG A 6 -5.33 22.49 -8.25
C ARG A 6 -4.68 21.20 -7.77
N TRP A 7 -5.36 20.50 -6.87
CA TRP A 7 -5.02 19.13 -6.47
C TRP A 7 -5.50 18.13 -7.53
N THR A 8 -4.57 17.66 -8.36
CA THR A 8 -4.80 16.50 -9.24
C THR A 8 -4.47 15.21 -8.49
N THR A 9 -5.03 14.09 -8.93
CA THR A 9 -4.65 12.75 -8.44
C THR A 9 -3.14 12.54 -8.45
N GLN A 10 -2.46 13.03 -9.49
CA GLN A 10 -1.01 12.97 -9.60
C GLN A 10 -0.30 13.79 -8.51
N SER A 11 -0.73 15.03 -8.28
CA SER A 11 -0.12 15.88 -7.23
C SER A 11 -0.36 15.33 -5.82
N ASN A 12 -1.53 14.73 -5.58
CA ASN A 12 -1.85 14.07 -4.31
C ASN A 12 -0.94 12.85 -4.08
N LEU A 13 -0.78 12.01 -5.12
CA LEU A 13 0.08 10.83 -5.05
C LEU A 13 1.55 11.20 -4.82
N GLN A 14 2.06 12.22 -5.51
CA GLN A 14 3.43 12.71 -5.31
C GLN A 14 3.66 13.19 -3.88
N LEU A 15 2.69 13.91 -3.30
CA LEU A 15 2.77 14.34 -1.91
C LEU A 15 2.78 13.13 -0.96
N ALA A 16 1.88 12.16 -1.17
CA ALA A 16 1.83 10.96 -0.34
C ALA A 16 3.16 10.19 -0.37
N ILE A 17 3.73 9.96 -1.56
CA ILE A 17 5.04 9.30 -1.72
C ILE A 17 6.14 10.04 -0.98
N ARG A 18 6.18 11.37 -1.11
CA ARG A 18 7.14 12.19 -0.37
C ARG A 18 6.98 12.05 1.13
N LEU A 19 5.76 12.10 1.65
CA LEU A 19 5.49 11.97 3.09
C LEU A 19 5.86 10.57 3.62
N MET A 20 5.64 9.52 2.82
CA MET A 20 6.11 8.15 3.13
C MET A 20 7.64 8.13 3.24
N GLY A 21 8.36 8.68 2.26
CA GLY A 21 9.83 8.74 2.27
C GLY A 21 10.41 9.63 3.38
N GLU A 22 9.67 10.65 3.82
CA GLU A 22 10.03 11.50 4.98
C GLU A 22 9.69 10.84 6.33
N GLY A 23 9.07 9.65 6.36
CA GLY A 23 8.59 8.98 7.58
C GLY A 23 7.44 9.72 8.28
N ARG A 24 6.78 10.65 7.58
CA ARG A 24 5.66 11.46 8.08
C ARG A 24 4.30 10.83 7.81
N LEU A 25 4.29 9.75 7.02
CA LEU A 25 3.15 8.89 6.76
C LEU A 25 3.62 7.45 6.94
N ASP A 26 3.19 6.80 8.02
CA ASP A 26 3.46 5.38 8.26
C ASP A 26 2.50 4.55 7.41
N VAL A 27 3.05 3.85 6.42
CA VAL A 27 2.31 2.90 5.56
C VAL A 27 2.66 1.45 5.86
N ASP A 28 3.66 1.20 6.70
CA ASP A 28 4.03 -0.15 7.10
C ASP A 28 2.90 -0.76 7.94
N CYS A 29 2.25 0.07 8.77
CA CYS A 29 1.06 -0.34 9.53
C CYS A 29 -0.15 -0.76 8.67
N LEU A 30 -0.16 -0.41 7.37
CA LEU A 30 -1.21 -0.82 6.43
C LEU A 30 -0.88 -2.17 5.76
N THR A 31 0.34 -2.67 5.90
CA THR A 31 0.78 -3.93 5.31
C THR A 31 0.65 -5.05 6.32
N THR A 32 -0.36 -5.91 6.12
CA THR A 32 -0.61 -7.07 7.00
C THR A 32 0.01 -8.36 6.48
N HIS A 33 0.12 -8.50 5.17
CA HIS A 33 0.55 -9.73 4.52
C HIS A 33 1.54 -9.43 3.41
N THR A 34 2.59 -10.24 3.36
CA THR A 34 3.56 -10.24 2.27
C THR A 34 3.60 -11.64 1.69
N ILE A 35 3.33 -11.76 0.39
CA ILE A 35 3.23 -13.04 -0.30
C ILE A 35 4.26 -13.07 -1.44
N CYS A 36 5.06 -14.12 -1.49
CA CYS A 36 5.97 -14.35 -2.62
C CYS A 36 5.14 -14.60 -3.88
N LEU A 37 5.46 -13.93 -4.99
CA LEU A 37 4.67 -14.00 -6.23
C LEU A 37 4.40 -15.44 -6.74
N PRO A 38 5.36 -16.39 -6.67
CA PRO A 38 5.13 -17.79 -7.03
C PRO A 38 4.11 -18.51 -6.14
N ASP A 39 3.92 -18.05 -4.90
CA ASP A 39 3.04 -18.67 -3.91
C ASP A 39 1.69 -17.94 -3.77
N VAL A 40 1.36 -17.06 -4.74
CA VAL A 40 0.16 -16.20 -4.71
C VAL A 40 -1.13 -16.97 -4.47
N GLU A 41 -1.31 -18.13 -5.12
CA GLU A 41 -2.56 -18.89 -4.98
C GLU A 41 -2.78 -19.34 -3.53
N ALA A 42 -1.75 -19.91 -2.90
CA ALA A 42 -1.83 -20.38 -1.52
C ALA A 42 -1.93 -19.21 -0.53
N GLY A 43 -1.16 -18.14 -0.76
CA GLY A 43 -1.16 -16.95 0.09
C GLY A 43 -2.51 -16.23 0.08
N ILE A 44 -3.13 -16.06 -1.09
CA ILE A 44 -4.44 -15.42 -1.21
C ILE A 44 -5.55 -16.29 -0.64
N SER A 45 -5.52 -17.61 -0.81
CA SER A 45 -6.49 -18.49 -0.16
C SER A 45 -6.51 -18.28 1.35
N THR A 46 -5.33 -18.18 1.97
CA THR A 46 -5.20 -17.94 3.41
C THR A 46 -5.80 -16.60 3.84
N VAL A 47 -5.61 -15.55 3.04
CA VAL A 47 -6.19 -14.22 3.27
C VAL A 47 -7.71 -14.24 3.16
N ILE A 48 -8.25 -14.97 2.18
CA ILE A 48 -9.70 -15.11 1.98
C ILE A 48 -10.36 -15.86 3.14
N ASP A 49 -9.68 -16.88 3.69
CA ASP A 49 -10.19 -17.65 4.83
C ASP A 49 -10.26 -16.82 6.12
N LYS A 50 -9.49 -15.71 6.19
CA LYS A 50 -9.40 -14.82 7.37
C LYS A 50 -9.42 -13.34 6.97
N PRO A 51 -10.54 -12.83 6.44
CA PRO A 51 -10.61 -11.48 5.90
C PRO A 51 -10.40 -10.40 6.96
N ASP A 52 -10.79 -10.66 8.21
CA ASP A 52 -10.65 -9.70 9.32
C ASP A 52 -9.19 -9.46 9.74
N GLU A 53 -8.27 -10.34 9.34
CA GLU A 53 -6.83 -10.22 9.62
C GLU A 53 -6.10 -9.46 8.49
N ALA A 54 -6.77 -9.13 7.39
CA ALA A 54 -6.17 -8.54 6.19
C ALA A 54 -6.56 -7.07 5.98
N LEU A 55 -5.57 -6.18 6.09
CA LEU A 55 -5.71 -4.75 5.79
C LEU A 55 -5.03 -4.38 4.46
N GLY A 56 -3.85 -4.95 4.20
CA GLY A 56 -3.08 -4.74 2.98
C GLY A 56 -2.18 -5.92 2.69
N VAL A 57 -2.06 -6.23 1.40
CA VAL A 57 -1.30 -7.36 0.87
C VAL A 57 -0.29 -6.83 -0.14
N ILE A 58 0.98 -7.19 0.04
CA ILE A 58 2.07 -6.89 -0.91
C ILE A 58 2.54 -8.21 -1.53
N PHE A 59 2.82 -8.16 -2.85
CA PHE A 59 3.48 -9.26 -3.54
C PHE A 59 4.96 -8.97 -3.71
N GLU A 60 5.79 -9.88 -3.20
CA GLU A 60 7.25 -9.83 -3.40
C GLU A 60 7.63 -10.61 -4.65
N MET A 61 8.41 -9.97 -5.52
CA MET A 61 9.00 -10.65 -6.67
C MET A 61 10.34 -11.27 -6.25
N PRO A 62 10.56 -12.57 -6.48
CA PRO A 62 11.88 -13.14 -6.31
C PRO A 62 12.85 -12.51 -7.32
N HIS A 63 14.06 -12.23 -6.87
CA HIS A 63 15.15 -11.67 -7.68
C HIS A 63 15.76 -12.71 -8.63
#